data_AF-A0A8J6ABE3-F1
#
_entry.id   AF-A0A8J6ABE3-F1
#
_cell.length_a   1.000
_cell.length_b   1.000
_cell.length_c   1.000
_cell.angle_alpha   90.00
_cell.angle_beta   90.00
_cell.angle_gamma   90.00
#
_symmetry.space_group_name_H-M   'P 1'
#
loop_
_entity.id
_entity.type
_entity.pdbx_description
1 polymer ?
#
loop_
_entity_poly.entity_id
_entity_poly.type
_entity_poly.pdbx_seq_one_letter_code
_entity_poly.pdbx_strand_id
1 'polypeptide(L)'
;KEWEELFVNNNYLATIRQKGINGQLRSSRFRSICWKLFLCVLPQDKSQWISRIKELRAWYSNIKEIHITNPRKVVGQQDLMINNPLSQDEGSLWNKFFQDKELRSMIEQDVKR
;
A
#
# COMPACT_ATOMS: atom_id res chain seq x y z
N LYS A 1 7.48 22.48 -17.50
CA LYS A 1 8.72 22.97 -16.85
C LYS A 1 9.36 21.90 -15.97
N GLU A 2 9.04 21.78 -14.67
CA GLU A 2 9.75 20.80 -13.79
C GLU A 2 9.62 19.32 -14.24
N TRP A 3 8.45 18.90 -14.72
CA TRP A 3 8.28 17.55 -15.28
C TRP A 3 9.24 17.27 -16.45
N GLU A 4 9.39 18.25 -17.35
CA GLU A 4 10.24 18.11 -18.53
C GLU A 4 11.70 17.97 -18.12
N GLU A 5 12.16 18.80 -17.17
CA GLU A 5 13.50 18.72 -16.58
C GLU A 5 13.79 17.36 -15.93
N LEU A 6 12.79 16.77 -15.28
CA LEU A 6 12.95 15.53 -14.53
C LEU A 6 12.76 14.27 -15.36
N PHE A 7 11.91 14.26 -16.39
CA PHE A 7 11.43 13.01 -17.00
C PHE A 7 11.45 12.96 -18.53
N VAL A 8 11.67 14.07 -19.25
CA VAL A 8 11.63 14.06 -20.73
C VAL A 8 12.94 13.56 -21.34
N ASN A 9 14.08 13.81 -20.71
CA ASN A 9 15.38 13.34 -21.20
C ASN A 9 15.44 11.79 -21.29
N ASN A 10 16.05 11.23 -22.34
CA ASN A 10 16.27 9.78 -22.46
C ASN A 10 17.06 9.20 -21.28
N ASN A 11 17.97 9.98 -20.70
CA ASN A 11 18.74 9.62 -19.49
C ASN A 11 18.14 10.24 -18.21
N TYR A 12 16.82 10.39 -18.14
CA TYR A 12 16.17 11.05 -17.01
C TYR A 12 16.49 10.39 -15.65
N LEU A 13 16.75 9.08 -15.61
CA LEU A 13 17.10 8.38 -14.37
C LEU A 13 18.38 8.92 -13.73
N ALA A 14 19.43 9.18 -14.53
CA ALA A 14 20.66 9.77 -14.04
C ALA A 14 20.41 11.19 -13.50
N THR A 15 19.61 11.98 -14.22
CA THR A 15 19.23 13.34 -13.82
C THR A 15 18.49 13.36 -12.47
N ILE A 16 17.45 12.55 -12.30
CA ILE A 16 16.70 12.52 -11.05
C ILE A 16 17.54 11.96 -9.89
N ARG A 17 18.46 11.02 -10.16
CA ARG A 17 19.37 10.48 -9.14
C ARG A 17 20.33 11.56 -8.66
N GLN A 18 20.94 12.31 -9.57
CA GLN A 18 21.83 13.42 -9.21
C GLN A 18 21.09 14.50 -8.42
N LYS A 19 19.90 14.92 -8.87
CA LYS A 19 19.05 15.86 -8.12
C LYS A 19 18.66 15.31 -6.74
N GLY A 20 18.46 14.00 -6.62
CA GLY A 20 18.19 13.33 -5.35
C GLY A 20 19.36 13.40 -4.38
N ILE A 21 20.57 13.06 -4.84
CA ILE A 21 21.82 13.11 -4.06
C ILE A 21 22.10 14.55 -3.61
N ASN A 22 21.87 15.53 -4.48
CA ASN A 22 22.06 16.95 -4.18
C ASN A 22 20.95 17.54 -3.28
N GLY A 23 19.98 16.73 -2.81
CA GLY A 23 18.89 17.20 -1.94
C GLY A 23 17.82 18.06 -2.64
N GLN A 24 17.90 18.22 -3.96
CA GLN A 24 17.07 19.12 -4.76
C GLN A 24 15.64 18.60 -4.96
N LEU A 25 15.37 17.33 -4.60
CA LEU A 25 14.02 16.74 -4.66
C LEU A 25 13.19 17.02 -3.41
N ARG A 26 13.67 17.74 -2.39
CA ARG A 26 12.91 18.01 -1.15
C ARG A 26 11.61 18.75 -1.44
N SER A 27 11.69 19.83 -2.23
CA SER A 27 10.53 20.68 -2.57
C SER A 27 9.87 20.32 -3.90
N SER A 28 10.33 19.24 -4.55
CA SER A 28 9.77 18.80 -5.83
C SER A 28 8.36 18.22 -5.63
N ARG A 29 7.39 18.69 -6.41
CA ARG A 29 6.03 18.08 -6.43
C ARG A 29 6.02 16.66 -7.00
N PHE A 30 7.09 16.26 -7.71
CA PHE A 30 7.26 14.93 -8.26
C PHE A 30 8.15 14.02 -7.40
N ARG A 31 8.49 14.45 -6.18
CA ARG A 31 9.27 13.66 -5.22
C ARG A 31 8.74 12.24 -5.07
N SER A 32 7.42 12.07 -4.99
CA SER A 32 6.77 10.75 -4.86
C SER A 32 7.02 9.82 -6.06
N ILE A 33 7.17 10.37 -7.27
CA ILE A 33 7.48 9.61 -8.49
C ILE A 33 8.95 9.20 -8.47
N CYS A 34 9.86 10.13 -8.14
CA CYS A 34 11.28 9.81 -8.00
C CYS A 34 11.52 8.69 -6.98
N TRP A 35 10.85 8.73 -5.82
CA TRP A 35 10.94 7.66 -4.82
C TRP A 35 10.45 6.31 -5.33
N LYS A 36 9.36 6.28 -6.09
CA LYS A 36 8.89 5.04 -6.70
C LYS A 36 9.90 4.46 -7.69
N LEU A 37 10.66 5.28 -8.39
CA LEU A 37 11.74 4.82 -9.27
C LEU A 37 12.95 4.32 -8.47
N PHE A 38 13.35 5.05 -7.43
CA PHE A 38 14.49 4.66 -6.58
C PHE A 38 14.25 3.35 -5.82
N LEU A 39 13.00 3.11 -5.41
CA LEU A 39 12.56 1.89 -4.74
C LEU A 39 12.14 0.79 -5.71
N CYS A 40 12.40 0.96 -7.01
CA CYS A 40 12.06 0.00 -8.07
C CYS A 40 10.57 -0.40 -8.12
N VAL A 41 9.68 0.47 -7.63
CA VAL A 41 8.22 0.30 -7.72
C VAL A 41 7.74 0.59 -9.15
N LEU A 42 8.34 1.60 -9.79
CA LEU A 42 8.10 1.94 -11.19
C LEU A 42 9.26 1.44 -12.07
N PRO A 43 8.98 0.89 -13.25
CA PRO A 43 10.02 0.53 -14.22
C PRO A 43 10.65 1.79 -14.84
N GLN A 44 11.78 1.64 -15.51
CA GLN A 44 12.42 2.75 -16.25
C GLN A 44 11.56 3.21 -17.45
N ASP A 45 10.82 2.29 -18.07
CA ASP A 45 9.91 2.65 -19.15
C ASP A 45 8.65 3.33 -18.61
N LYS A 46 8.50 4.62 -18.94
CA LYS A 46 7.38 5.46 -18.50
C LYS A 46 6.04 4.98 -19.04
N SER A 47 6.01 4.35 -20.22
CA SER A 47 4.78 3.85 -20.82
C SER A 47 4.11 2.77 -19.96
N GLN A 48 4.92 2.04 -19.17
CA GLN A 48 4.48 0.95 -18.31
C GLN A 48 4.08 1.40 -16.89
N TRP A 49 4.24 2.68 -16.54
CA TRP A 49 3.99 3.15 -15.18
C TRP A 49 2.54 2.95 -14.75
N ILE A 50 1.60 3.27 -15.63
CA ILE A 50 0.17 3.18 -15.32
C ILE A 50 -0.27 1.73 -15.17
N SER A 51 0.14 0.84 -16.08
CA SER A 51 -0.18 -0.59 -15.99
C SER A 51 0.43 -1.21 -14.74
N ARG A 52 1.72 -0.94 -14.47
CA ARG A 52 2.41 -1.49 -13.29
C ARG A 52 1.78 -1.05 -11.97
N ILE A 53 1.41 0.22 -11.85
CA ILE A 53 0.76 0.71 -10.62
C ILE A 53 -0.63 0.11 -10.45
N LYS A 54 -1.40 -0.07 -11.53
CA LYS A 54 -2.70 -0.74 -11.46
C LYS A 54 -2.55 -2.19 -10.98
N GLU A 55 -1.61 -2.92 -11.55
CA GLU A 55 -1.29 -4.30 -11.17
C GLU A 55 -0.89 -4.40 -9.69
N LEU A 56 0.09 -3.61 -9.24
CA LEU A 56 0.56 -3.61 -7.85
C LEU A 56 -0.56 -3.25 -6.86
N ARG A 57 -1.43 -2.30 -7.23
CA ARG A 57 -2.58 -1.93 -6.39
C ARG A 57 -3.62 -3.04 -6.33
N ALA A 58 -3.91 -3.71 -7.45
CA ALA A 58 -4.83 -4.85 -7.48
C ALA A 58 -4.29 -6.01 -6.63
N TRP A 59 -3.01 -6.33 -6.79
CA TRP A 59 -2.32 -7.33 -5.99
C TRP A 59 -2.37 -7.01 -4.48
N TYR A 60 -2.06 -5.78 -4.10
CA TYR A 60 -2.16 -5.34 -2.71
C TYR A 60 -3.60 -5.40 -2.17
N SER A 61 -4.60 -5.05 -2.98
CA SER A 61 -6.01 -5.18 -2.60
C SER A 61 -6.40 -6.63 -2.38
N ASN A 62 -5.96 -7.56 -3.23
CA ASN A 62 -6.22 -8.99 -3.06
C ASN A 62 -5.58 -9.54 -1.78
N ILE A 63 -4.32 -9.21 -1.51
CA ILE A 63 -3.64 -9.59 -0.25
C ILE A 63 -4.41 -9.05 0.96
N LYS A 64 -4.87 -7.81 0.90
CA LYS A 64 -5.70 -7.25 1.99
C LYS A 64 -7.01 -7.98 2.17
N GLU A 65 -7.65 -8.44 1.10
CA GLU A 65 -8.89 -9.22 1.22
C GLU A 65 -8.68 -10.60 1.83
N ILE A 66 -7.54 -11.23 1.55
CA ILE A 66 -7.16 -12.52 2.13
C ILE A 66 -6.81 -12.37 3.62
N HIS A 67 -6.07 -11.33 3.99
CA HIS A 67 -5.46 -11.22 5.34
C HIS A 67 -6.08 -10.17 6.26
N ILE A 68 -7.08 -9.41 5.82
CA ILE A 68 -7.80 -8.46 6.67
C ILE A 68 -9.26 -8.89 6.73
N THR A 69 -9.60 -9.57 7.83
CA THR A 69 -10.98 -9.93 8.14
C THR A 69 -11.81 -8.65 8.26
N ASN A 70 -12.89 -8.53 7.47
CA ASN A 70 -13.86 -7.47 7.65
C ASN A 70 -15.25 -8.08 7.88
N PRO A 71 -15.74 -8.12 9.12
CA PRO A 71 -17.00 -8.77 9.44
C PRO A 71 -18.21 -8.06 8.80
N ARG A 72 -18.04 -6.83 8.28
CA ARG A 72 -19.08 -6.06 7.58
C ARG A 72 -19.15 -6.31 6.07
N LYS A 73 -18.16 -6.99 5.47
CA LYS A 73 -18.12 -7.23 4.02
C LYS A 73 -18.98 -8.41 3.56
N VAL A 74 -19.37 -9.29 4.47
CA VAL A 74 -20.14 -10.49 4.12
C VAL A 74 -21.60 -10.12 3.99
N VAL A 75 -22.13 -10.22 2.78
CA VAL A 75 -23.53 -9.95 2.44
C VAL A 75 -24.22 -11.30 2.22
N GLY A 76 -25.22 -11.65 3.04
CA GLY A 76 -25.96 -12.91 2.94
C GLY A 76 -26.54 -13.39 4.27
N GLN A 77 -27.13 -14.60 4.30
CA GLN A 77 -27.56 -15.28 5.53
C GLN A 77 -26.33 -15.72 6.33
N GLN A 78 -25.88 -14.86 7.23
CA GLN A 78 -25.02 -15.28 8.33
C GLN A 78 -25.89 -15.77 9.48
N ASP A 79 -25.49 -16.86 10.12
CA ASP A 79 -26.04 -17.22 11.41
C ASP A 79 -25.63 -16.16 12.43
N LEU A 80 -26.59 -15.32 12.84
CA LEU A 80 -26.37 -14.22 13.78
C LEU A 80 -26.06 -14.72 15.21
N MET A 81 -26.40 -15.98 15.52
CA MET A 81 -25.98 -16.60 16.78
C MET A 81 -24.47 -16.80 16.83
N ILE A 82 -23.84 -17.05 15.68
CA ILE A 82 -22.40 -17.28 15.56
C ILE A 82 -21.66 -15.98 15.16
N ASN A 83 -22.15 -15.25 14.17
CA ASN A 83 -21.49 -14.08 13.59
C ASN A 83 -22.07 -12.77 14.11
N ASN A 84 -21.81 -12.46 15.38
CA ASN A 84 -22.14 -11.17 15.98
C ASN A 84 -20.92 -10.56 16.74
N PRO A 85 -20.92 -9.23 17.01
CA PRO A 85 -19.79 -8.55 17.64
C PRO A 85 -19.38 -9.05 19.03
N LEU A 86 -20.22 -9.83 19.72
CA LEU A 86 -19.94 -10.33 21.06
C LEU A 86 -19.59 -11.83 21.07
N SER A 87 -19.76 -12.52 19.94
CA SER A 87 -19.49 -13.94 19.82
C SER A 87 -18.02 -14.25 20.05
N GLN A 88 -17.77 -15.26 20.89
CA GLN A 88 -16.44 -15.83 21.15
C GLN A 88 -16.17 -17.10 20.32
N ASP A 89 -17.10 -17.46 19.43
CA ASP A 89 -16.97 -18.63 18.56
C ASP A 89 -15.78 -18.46 17.59
N GLU A 90 -14.99 -19.51 17.36
CA GLU A 90 -13.85 -19.46 16.45
C GLU A 90 -14.27 -19.30 14.97
N GLY A 91 -15.50 -19.70 14.63
CA GLY A 91 -16.13 -19.47 13.34
C GLY A 91 -16.61 -18.03 13.14
N SER A 92 -16.67 -17.21 14.21
CA SER A 92 -17.12 -15.82 14.14
C SER A 92 -16.09 -14.92 13.45
N LEU A 93 -16.51 -14.24 12.39
CA LEU A 93 -15.70 -13.20 11.73
C LEU A 93 -15.44 -12.01 12.64
N TRP A 94 -16.36 -11.72 13.57
CA TRP A 94 -16.17 -10.67 14.56
C TRP A 94 -15.08 -11.03 15.56
N ASN A 95 -15.08 -12.28 16.05
CA ASN A 95 -14.04 -12.76 16.96
C ASN A 95 -12.64 -12.67 16.29
N LYS A 96 -12.50 -13.21 15.07
CA LYS A 96 -11.27 -13.09 14.28
C LYS A 96 -10.84 -11.64 14.06
N PHE A 97 -11.77 -10.76 13.72
CA PHE A 97 -11.50 -9.33 13.54
C PHE A 97 -10.94 -8.67 14.80
N PHE A 98 -11.49 -8.96 15.98
CA PHE A 98 -11.00 -8.38 17.23
C PHE A 98 -9.62 -8.94 17.62
N GLN A 99 -9.39 -10.24 17.46
CA GLN A 99 -8.09 -10.86 17.67
C GLN A 99 -7.02 -10.26 16.73
N ASP A 100 -7.32 -10.13 15.44
CA ASP A 100 -6.43 -9.49 14.46
C ASP A 100 -6.09 -8.05 14.86
N LYS A 101 -7.09 -7.31 15.36
CA LYS A 101 -6.92 -5.92 15.78
C LYS A 101 -6.04 -5.81 17.03
N GLU A 102 -6.24 -6.69 18.02
CA GLU A 102 -5.44 -6.73 19.23
C GLU A 102 -3.99 -7.08 18.93
N LEU A 103 -3.76 -8.12 18.11
CA LEU A 103 -2.42 -8.54 17.67
C LEU A 103 -1.69 -7.39 16.95
N ARG A 104 -2.37 -6.68 16.04
CA ARG A 104 -1.78 -5.52 15.37
C ARG A 104 -1.42 -4.40 16.34
N SER A 105 -2.26 -4.15 17.35
CA SER A 105 -1.98 -3.15 18.37
C SER A 105 -0.75 -3.51 19.20
N MET A 106 -0.57 -4.79 19.52
CA MET A 106 0.60 -5.30 20.24
C MET A 106 1.88 -5.11 19.41
N ILE A 107 1.86 -5.53 18.14
CA ILE A 107 2.97 -5.33 17.20
C ILE A 107 3.31 -3.84 17.06
N GLU A 108 2.29 -2.97 17.00
CA GLU A 108 2.51 -1.52 16.87
C GLU A 108 3.21 -0.93 18.10
N GLN A 109 2.88 -1.38 19.30
CA GLN A 109 3.57 -1.00 20.54
C GLN A 109 5.05 -1.41 20.51
N ASP A 110 5.36 -2.62 20.00
CA ASP A 110 6.74 -3.10 19.92
C ASP A 110 7.61 -2.32 18.92
N VAL A 111 7.01 -1.86 17.82
CA VAL A 111 7.70 -1.10 16.76
C VAL A 111 7.88 0.38 17.16
N LYS A 112 6.93 0.97 17.89
CA LYS A 112 7.01 2.35 18.38
C LYS A 112 7.62 2.38 19.79
N ARG A 113 8.95 2.26 19.87
CA ARG A 113 9.71 2.59 21.08
C ARG A 113 10.02 4.09 21.15
#